data_AF-A0A1V2Q7C5-F1
#
_entry.id   AF-A0A1V2Q7C5-F1
#
_cell.length_a   1.000
_cell.length_b   1.000
_cell.length_c   1.000
_cell.angle_alpha   90.00
_cell.angle_beta   90.00
_cell.angle_gamma   90.00
#
_symmetry.space_group_name_H-M   'P 1'
#
loop_
_entity.id
_entity.type
_entity.pdbx_description
1 polymer ?
#
loop_
_entity_poly.entity_id
_entity_poly.type
_entity_poly.pdbx_seq_one_letter_code
_entity_poly.pdbx_strand_id
1 'polypeptide(L)'
;MIDDLGSPRARRRLLESIHPDSARMHHALLREVLKAEMDHRYARDDWEPAEDDDWDLFENAHLCGFLLHVIGDPADVPLLWETKHIDFDMACGFDIQFLLGAGAESTLAYLRGHGHDDIADDLSEYPELHDDLREWVAWRREYFYGSAR
;
A
#
# COMPACT_ATOMS: atom_id res chain seq x y z
N MET A 1 -11.58 -9.08 -18.84
CA MET A 1 -12.43 -9.55 -17.73
C MET A 1 -11.63 -9.29 -16.49
N ILE A 2 -12.07 -8.34 -15.66
CA ILE A 2 -11.50 -8.17 -14.31
C ILE A 2 -12.22 -9.26 -13.51
N ASP A 3 -11.59 -10.42 -13.46
CA ASP A 3 -12.12 -11.60 -12.79
C ASP A 3 -11.98 -11.38 -11.28
N ASP A 4 -13.11 -11.05 -10.68
CA ASP A 4 -13.45 -11.24 -9.26
C ASP A 4 -12.48 -10.66 -8.21
N LEU A 5 -12.70 -9.39 -7.82
CA LEU A 5 -12.15 -8.83 -6.57
C LEU A 5 -12.85 -9.41 -5.31
N GLY A 6 -13.78 -10.36 -5.46
CA GLY A 6 -14.72 -10.79 -4.42
C GLY A 6 -14.13 -11.61 -3.28
N SER A 7 -12.84 -11.97 -3.30
CA SER A 7 -12.16 -12.59 -2.16
C SER A 7 -10.71 -12.11 -1.99
N PRO A 8 -10.17 -12.09 -0.76
CA PRO A 8 -8.77 -11.76 -0.49
C PRO A 8 -7.80 -12.62 -1.32
N ARG A 9 -8.06 -13.93 -1.42
CA ARG A 9 -7.26 -14.85 -2.22
C ARG A 9 -7.28 -14.56 -3.73
N ALA A 10 -8.42 -14.12 -4.28
CA ALA A 10 -8.49 -13.75 -5.69
C ALA A 10 -7.69 -12.48 -5.97
N ARG A 11 -7.80 -11.47 -5.08
CA ARG A 11 -7.01 -10.23 -5.14
C ARG A 11 -5.52 -10.50 -5.00
N ARG A 12 -5.11 -11.44 -4.13
CA ARG A 12 -3.72 -11.90 -4.00
C ARG A 12 -3.16 -12.40 -5.33
N ARG A 13 -3.84 -13.35 -5.98
CA ARG A 13 -3.41 -13.91 -7.27
C ARG A 13 -3.31 -12.83 -8.36
N LEU A 14 -4.24 -11.88 -8.35
CA LEU A 14 -4.21 -10.74 -9.26
C LEU A 14 -2.97 -9.87 -9.01
N LEU A 15 -2.70 -9.48 -7.76
CA LEU A 15 -1.54 -8.68 -7.39
C LEU A 15 -0.23 -9.37 -7.74
N GLU A 16 -0.09 -10.67 -7.42
CA GLU A 16 1.09 -11.48 -7.74
C GLU A 16 1.35 -11.59 -9.25
N SER A 17 0.31 -11.43 -10.09
CA SER A 17 0.46 -11.42 -11.56
C SER A 17 0.99 -10.10 -12.13
N ILE A 18 0.98 -9.02 -11.35
CA ILE A 18 1.45 -7.70 -11.78
C ILE A 18 2.94 -7.57 -11.48
N HIS A 19 3.76 -7.46 -12.52
CA HIS A 19 5.18 -7.17 -12.36
C HIS A 19 5.40 -5.68 -12.03
N PRO A 20 6.37 -5.31 -11.14
CA PRO A 20 6.63 -3.93 -10.78
C PRO A 20 6.90 -3.01 -11.99
N ASP A 21 7.64 -3.52 -12.99
CA ASP A 21 7.97 -2.74 -14.19
C ASP A 21 6.74 -2.41 -15.07
N SER A 22 5.64 -3.16 -14.91
CA SER A 22 4.36 -2.93 -15.59
C SER A 22 3.30 -2.30 -14.69
N ALA A 23 3.58 -2.05 -13.40
CA ALA A 23 2.59 -1.64 -12.40
C ALA A 23 1.77 -0.41 -12.83
N ARG A 24 2.41 0.56 -13.50
CA ARG A 24 1.74 1.78 -14.00
C ARG A 24 0.54 1.49 -14.92
N MET A 25 0.57 0.39 -15.69
CA MET A 25 -0.56 -0.02 -16.55
C MET A 25 -1.79 -0.45 -15.75
N HIS A 26 -1.59 -0.81 -14.48
CA HIS A 26 -2.60 -1.34 -13.57
C HIS A 26 -2.96 -0.33 -12.46
N HIS A 27 -2.52 0.93 -12.57
CA HIS A 27 -2.62 1.91 -11.48
C HIS A 27 -4.05 2.08 -10.91
N ALA A 28 -5.04 2.24 -11.79
CA ALA A 28 -6.44 2.34 -11.35
C ALA A 28 -6.92 1.07 -10.63
N LEU A 29 -6.55 -0.11 -11.14
CA LEU A 29 -6.89 -1.39 -10.55
C LEU A 29 -6.22 -1.59 -9.17
N LEU A 30 -4.97 -1.14 -9.01
CA LEU A 30 -4.28 -1.19 -7.72
C LEU A 30 -4.98 -0.33 -6.67
N ARG A 31 -5.43 0.87 -7.04
CA ARG A 31 -6.26 1.72 -6.15
C ARG A 31 -7.57 1.03 -5.77
N GLU A 32 -8.21 0.32 -6.71
CA GLU A 32 -9.44 -0.44 -6.44
C GLU A 32 -9.20 -1.64 -5.51
N VAL A 33 -8.10 -2.38 -5.71
CA VAL A 33 -7.72 -3.50 -4.85
C VAL A 33 -7.45 -3.02 -3.43
N LEU A 34 -6.66 -1.95 -3.25
CA LEU A 34 -6.34 -1.44 -1.91
C LEU A 34 -7.60 -1.01 -1.16
N LYS A 35 -8.53 -0.32 -1.84
CA LYS A 35 -9.84 0.03 -1.26
C LYS A 35 -10.64 -1.21 -0.87
N ALA A 36 -10.64 -2.26 -1.70
CA ALA A 36 -11.34 -3.49 -1.36
C ALA A 36 -10.74 -4.20 -0.12
N GLU A 37 -9.42 -4.12 0.09
CA GLU A 37 -8.78 -4.60 1.32
C GLU A 37 -9.20 -3.77 2.55
N MET A 38 -9.28 -2.44 2.40
CA MET A 38 -9.73 -1.53 3.45
C MET A 38 -11.21 -1.75 3.80
N ASP A 39 -12.09 -1.83 2.80
CA ASP A 39 -13.51 -2.08 2.99
C ASP A 39 -13.76 -3.40 3.72
N HIS A 40 -12.96 -4.43 3.42
CA HIS A 40 -13.05 -5.69 4.13
C HIS A 40 -12.66 -5.53 5.60
N ARG A 41 -11.59 -4.77 5.92
CA ARG A 41 -11.20 -4.49 7.31
C ARG A 41 -12.25 -3.67 8.06
N TYR A 42 -12.82 -2.63 7.45
CA TYR A 42 -13.89 -1.84 8.07
C TYR A 42 -15.17 -2.65 8.34
N ALA A 43 -15.45 -3.66 7.52
CA ALA A 43 -16.62 -4.52 7.68
C ALA A 43 -16.47 -5.54 8.82
N ARG A 44 -15.28 -5.70 9.40
CA ARG A 44 -15.04 -6.64 10.48
C ARG A 44 -15.59 -6.12 11.80
N ASP A 45 -16.19 -7.01 12.56
CA ASP A 45 -16.49 -6.80 13.96
C ASP A 45 -15.25 -7.19 14.78
N ASP A 46 -14.74 -6.27 15.60
CA ASP A 46 -13.56 -6.47 16.46
C ASP A 46 -13.70 -7.66 17.43
N TRP A 47 -14.93 -8.16 17.64
CA TRP A 47 -15.21 -9.32 18.49
C TRP A 47 -15.15 -10.67 17.78
N GLU A 48 -15.04 -10.69 16.45
CA GLU A 48 -14.90 -11.94 15.70
C GLU A 48 -13.42 -12.36 15.61
N PRO A 49 -13.12 -13.65 15.84
CA PRO A 49 -11.76 -14.14 15.75
C PRO A 49 -11.21 -13.94 14.34
N ALA A 50 -9.89 -13.78 14.25
CA ALA A 50 -9.16 -13.73 12.98
C ALA A 50 -9.59 -14.88 12.04
N GLU A 51 -10.00 -14.53 10.81
CA GLU A 51 -10.32 -15.53 9.79
C GLU A 51 -9.02 -16.04 9.14
N ASP A 52 -9.09 -17.18 8.46
CA ASP A 52 -7.94 -17.76 7.74
C ASP A 52 -7.36 -16.79 6.68
N ASP A 53 -8.16 -15.84 6.20
CA ASP A 53 -7.79 -14.86 5.17
C ASP A 53 -7.12 -13.58 5.73
N ASP A 54 -7.01 -13.42 7.06
CA ASP A 54 -6.42 -12.24 7.72
C ASP A 54 -5.01 -11.93 7.23
N TRP A 55 -4.21 -12.98 7.07
CA TRP A 55 -2.86 -12.87 6.56
C TRP A 55 -2.84 -12.46 5.08
N ASP A 56 -3.77 -12.97 4.27
CA ASP A 56 -3.90 -12.57 2.87
C ASP A 56 -4.31 -11.10 2.76
N LEU A 57 -5.24 -10.60 3.59
CA LEU A 57 -5.60 -9.17 3.65
C LEU A 57 -4.40 -8.28 3.97
N PHE A 58 -3.62 -8.68 4.98
CA PHE A 58 -2.41 -7.97 5.38
C PHE A 58 -1.37 -7.94 4.26
N GLU A 59 -1.01 -9.10 3.70
CA GLU A 59 -0.04 -9.20 2.62
C GLU A 59 -0.49 -8.48 1.34
N ASN A 60 -1.77 -8.55 0.98
CA ASN A 60 -2.32 -7.87 -0.18
C ASN A 60 -2.17 -6.36 -0.08
N ALA A 61 -2.47 -5.78 1.09
CA ALA A 61 -2.28 -4.36 1.32
C ALA A 61 -0.81 -3.97 1.13
N HIS A 62 0.14 -4.75 1.65
CA HIS A 62 1.58 -4.48 1.51
C HIS A 62 2.08 -4.61 0.08
N LEU A 63 1.65 -5.65 -0.64
CA LEU A 63 2.01 -5.84 -2.04
C LEU A 63 1.43 -4.70 -2.90
N CYS A 64 0.18 -4.31 -2.64
CA CYS A 64 -0.43 -3.19 -3.34
C CYS A 64 0.26 -1.86 -3.00
N GLY A 65 0.60 -1.62 -1.73
CA GLY A 65 1.37 -0.45 -1.29
C GLY A 65 2.75 -0.39 -1.96
N PHE A 66 3.44 -1.52 -2.08
CA PHE A 66 4.71 -1.60 -2.82
C PHE A 66 4.54 -1.28 -4.31
N LEU A 67 3.51 -1.82 -4.97
CA LEU A 67 3.27 -1.54 -6.39
C LEU A 67 2.91 -0.06 -6.64
N LEU A 68 2.13 0.56 -5.75
CA LEU A 68 1.83 2.00 -5.80
C LEU A 68 3.07 2.85 -5.52
N HIS A 69 3.93 2.44 -4.58
CA HIS A 69 5.23 3.06 -4.36
C HIS A 69 6.07 3.05 -5.64
N VAL A 70 6.16 1.93 -6.35
CA VAL A 70 6.91 1.82 -7.62
C VAL A 70 6.33 2.73 -8.71
N ILE A 71 5.01 2.97 -8.70
CA ILE A 71 4.39 3.95 -9.61
C ILE A 71 4.78 5.37 -9.24
N GLY A 72 4.87 5.67 -7.94
CA GLY A 72 5.34 6.96 -7.43
C GLY A 72 4.43 8.13 -7.77
N ASP A 73 3.11 7.92 -7.84
CA ASP A 73 2.15 9.02 -7.96
C ASP A 73 1.81 9.55 -6.56
N PRO A 74 2.17 10.80 -6.20
CA PRO A 74 1.87 11.34 -4.88
C PRO A 74 0.36 11.48 -4.62
N ALA A 75 -0.49 11.40 -5.65
CA ALA A 75 -1.94 11.32 -5.48
C ALA A 75 -2.43 10.02 -4.81
N ASP A 76 -1.58 8.99 -4.70
CA ASP A 76 -1.86 7.76 -3.96
C ASP A 76 -1.71 7.94 -2.44
N VAL A 77 -0.98 8.96 -2.00
CA VAL A 77 -0.56 9.10 -0.59
C VAL A 77 -1.72 9.22 0.39
N PRO A 78 -2.82 9.97 0.11
CA PRO A 78 -3.96 9.99 1.01
C PRO A 78 -4.58 8.60 1.25
N LEU A 79 -4.68 7.78 0.20
CA LEU A 79 -5.21 6.41 0.31
C LEU A 79 -4.26 5.49 1.11
N LEU A 80 -2.95 5.61 0.87
CA LEU A 80 -1.92 4.86 1.60
C LEU A 80 -1.85 5.29 3.08
N TRP A 81 -2.04 6.58 3.36
CA TRP A 81 -2.11 7.11 4.71
C TRP A 81 -3.32 6.57 5.48
N GLU A 82 -4.50 6.58 4.84
CA GLU A 82 -5.72 5.99 5.41
C GLU A 82 -5.54 4.49 5.67
N THR A 83 -4.92 3.77 4.72
CA THR A 83 -4.57 2.35 4.89
C THR A 83 -3.70 2.12 6.14
N LYS A 84 -2.66 2.95 6.35
CA LYS A 84 -1.80 2.85 7.53
C LYS A 84 -2.57 3.05 8.84
N HIS A 85 -3.60 3.89 8.84
CA HIS A 85 -4.32 4.28 10.06
C HIS A 85 -5.67 3.56 10.22
N ILE A 86 -5.93 2.50 9.46
CA ILE A 86 -7.23 1.81 9.50
C ILE A 86 -7.43 1.02 10.81
N ASP A 87 -6.38 0.40 11.33
CA ASP A 87 -6.37 -0.36 12.58
C ASP A 87 -4.96 -0.44 13.17
N PHE A 88 -4.82 -1.08 14.33
CA PHE A 88 -3.53 -1.20 15.02
C PHE A 88 -2.50 -2.03 14.24
N ASP A 89 -2.92 -3.10 13.59
CA ASP A 89 -2.03 -3.99 12.84
C ASP A 89 -1.42 -3.25 11.64
N MET A 90 -2.21 -2.45 10.94
CA MET A 90 -1.73 -1.62 9.84
C MET A 90 -0.90 -0.42 10.34
N ALA A 91 -1.26 0.17 11.50
CA ALA A 91 -0.48 1.26 12.07
C ALA A 91 0.95 0.81 12.38
N CYS A 92 1.12 -0.40 12.92
CA CYS A 92 2.42 -0.99 13.22
C CYS A 92 3.11 -1.65 12.02
N GLY A 93 2.34 -2.28 11.12
CA GLY A 93 2.88 -3.14 10.06
C GLY A 93 3.06 -2.45 8.71
N PHE A 94 2.20 -1.48 8.37
CA PHE A 94 2.25 -0.81 7.07
C PHE A 94 3.33 0.27 7.03
N ASP A 95 4.42 -0.05 6.32
CA ASP A 95 5.61 0.80 6.18
C ASP A 95 5.27 2.21 5.68
N ILE A 96 5.84 3.22 6.31
CA ILE A 96 5.69 4.60 5.84
C ILE A 96 6.41 4.83 4.51
N GLN A 97 7.45 4.04 4.21
CA GLN A 97 8.18 4.06 2.95
C GLN A 97 7.26 3.85 1.73
N PHE A 98 6.12 3.16 1.87
CA PHE A 98 5.14 3.01 0.79
C PHE A 98 4.64 4.36 0.25
N LEU A 99 4.52 5.38 1.12
CA LEU A 99 4.01 6.70 0.77
C LEU A 99 5.04 7.54 0.00
N LEU A 100 6.30 7.11 -0.04
CA LEU A 100 7.42 7.93 -0.50
C LEU A 100 7.87 7.60 -1.93
N GLY A 101 7.02 6.95 -2.74
CA GLY A 101 7.35 6.55 -4.12
C GLY A 101 7.73 7.71 -5.04
N ALA A 102 7.18 8.90 -4.82
CA ALA A 102 7.54 10.12 -5.54
C ALA A 102 8.79 10.82 -5.00
N GLY A 103 9.38 10.30 -3.91
CA GLY A 103 10.34 10.97 -3.06
C GLY A 103 9.68 11.91 -2.04
N ALA A 104 10.38 12.16 -0.93
CA ALA A 104 9.87 12.96 0.19
C ALA A 104 9.43 14.38 -0.22
N GLU A 105 10.27 15.10 -0.96
CA GLU A 105 9.99 16.48 -1.36
C GLU A 105 8.73 16.58 -2.24
N SER A 106 8.65 15.75 -3.30
CA SER A 106 7.48 15.70 -4.19
C SER A 106 6.20 15.32 -3.45
N THR A 107 6.30 14.38 -2.51
CA THR A 107 5.17 13.90 -1.71
C THR A 107 4.63 15.01 -0.81
N LEU A 108 5.49 15.66 -0.02
CA LEU A 108 5.09 16.76 0.87
C LEU A 108 4.56 17.97 0.08
N ALA A 109 5.20 18.30 -1.04
CA ALA A 109 4.74 19.39 -1.90
C ALA A 109 3.35 19.12 -2.48
N TYR A 110 3.08 17.88 -2.91
CA TYR A 110 1.76 17.48 -3.39
C TYR A 110 0.71 17.59 -2.29
N LEU A 111 0.96 17.01 -1.11
CA LEU A 111 0.00 17.01 0.00
C LEU A 111 -0.42 18.43 0.40
N ARG A 112 0.57 19.33 0.60
CA ARG A 112 0.32 20.75 0.90
C ARG A 112 -0.41 21.46 -0.23
N GLY A 113 -0.10 21.14 -1.48
CA GLY A 113 -0.75 21.72 -2.65
C GLY A 113 -2.21 21.28 -2.85
N HIS A 114 -2.64 20.19 -2.21
CA HIS A 114 -3.95 19.56 -2.42
C HIS A 114 -4.80 19.48 -1.14
N GLY A 115 -4.44 20.22 -0.09
CA GLY A 115 -5.24 20.36 1.13
C GLY A 115 -5.13 19.19 2.10
N HIS A 116 -3.99 18.48 2.07
CA HIS A 116 -3.64 17.41 3.01
C HIS A 116 -2.48 17.85 3.92
N ASP A 117 -2.56 19.08 4.45
CA ASP A 117 -1.52 19.64 5.32
C ASP A 117 -1.35 18.82 6.62
N ASP A 118 -2.43 18.23 7.13
CA ASP A 118 -2.41 17.32 8.28
C ASP A 118 -1.55 16.07 8.02
N ILE A 119 -1.75 15.42 6.86
CA ILE A 119 -0.94 14.27 6.45
C ILE A 119 0.51 14.70 6.24
N ALA A 120 0.74 15.87 5.63
CA ALA A 120 2.10 16.36 5.36
C ALA A 120 2.87 16.65 6.67
N ASP A 121 2.20 17.24 7.65
CA ASP A 121 2.79 17.58 8.94
C ASP A 121 3.11 16.30 9.72
N ASP A 122 2.15 15.37 9.84
CA ASP A 122 2.38 14.09 10.54
C ASP A 122 3.46 13.24 9.85
N LEU A 123 3.43 13.15 8.51
CA LEU A 123 4.45 12.43 7.73
C LEU A 123 5.85 13.03 7.91
N SER A 124 5.95 14.34 8.16
CA SER A 124 7.24 15.03 8.37
C SER A 124 7.96 14.66 9.66
N GLU A 125 7.23 14.05 10.60
CA GLU A 125 7.79 13.59 11.88
C GLU A 125 8.35 12.15 11.80
N TYR A 126 8.07 11.42 10.71
CA TYR A 126 8.62 10.07 10.52
C TYR A 126 10.10 10.13 10.10
N PRO A 127 11.01 9.45 10.82
CA PRO A 127 12.43 9.45 10.47
C PRO A 127 12.70 8.85 9.08
N GLU A 128 11.90 7.89 8.66
CA GLU A 128 12.00 7.21 7.37
C GLU A 128 11.76 8.14 6.17
N LEU A 129 11.20 9.34 6.39
CA LEU A 129 11.09 10.37 5.35
C LEU A 129 12.45 10.72 4.73
N HIS A 130 13.53 10.54 5.49
CA HIS A 130 14.90 10.83 5.07
C HIS A 130 15.68 9.58 4.65
N ASP A 131 15.03 8.41 4.61
CA ASP A 131 15.68 7.16 4.22
C ASP A 131 16.11 7.19 2.75
N ASP A 132 17.25 6.55 2.50
CA ASP A 132 17.58 6.11 1.16
C ASP A 132 16.81 4.83 0.83
N LEU A 133 15.69 4.99 0.13
CA LEU A 133 14.76 3.89 -0.14
C LEU A 133 15.29 2.83 -1.10
N ARG A 134 16.48 2.99 -1.70
CA ARG A 134 17.02 2.04 -2.70
C ARG A 134 17.16 0.62 -2.15
N GLU A 135 17.71 0.48 -0.95
CA GLU A 135 17.87 -0.84 -0.31
C GLU A 135 16.52 -1.43 0.10
N TRP A 136 15.63 -0.60 0.65
CA TRP A 136 14.27 -1.01 1.03
C TRP A 136 13.46 -1.48 -0.19
N VAL A 137 13.51 -0.76 -1.31
CA VAL A 137 12.86 -1.15 -2.57
C VAL A 137 13.42 -2.47 -3.08
N ALA A 138 14.75 -2.64 -3.07
CA ALA A 138 15.38 -3.89 -3.51
C ALA A 138 14.94 -5.08 -2.63
N TRP A 139 14.92 -4.88 -1.32
CA TRP A 139 14.46 -5.88 -0.36
C TRP A 139 12.98 -6.21 -0.52
N ARG A 140 12.09 -5.22 -0.65
CA ARG A 140 10.65 -5.45 -0.89
C ARG A 140 10.40 -6.17 -2.21
N ARG A 141 11.16 -5.81 -3.26
CA ARG A 141 11.10 -6.51 -4.54
C ARG A 141 11.49 -7.98 -4.39
N GLU A 142 12.58 -8.27 -3.69
CA GLU A 142 13.02 -9.65 -3.42
C GLU A 142 12.00 -10.41 -2.55
N TYR A 143 11.41 -9.76 -1.55
CA TYR A 143 10.38 -10.37 -0.70
C TYR A 143 9.18 -10.86 -1.51
N PHE A 144 8.63 -10.02 -2.38
CA PHE A 144 7.44 -10.36 -3.17
C PHE A 144 7.73 -11.16 -4.44
N TYR A 145 8.90 -10.97 -5.07
CA TYR A 145 9.20 -11.50 -6.41
C TYR A 145 10.51 -12.31 -6.49
N GLY A 146 11.34 -12.31 -5.45
CA GLY A 146 12.64 -13.00 -5.41
C GLY A 146 12.53 -14.53 -5.34
N SER A 147 11.37 -15.03 -4.91
CA SER A 147 11.07 -16.47 -4.92
C SER A 147 10.12 -16.84 -6.04
N ALA A 148 10.55 -16.69 -7.30
CA ALA A 148 10.04 -17.56 -8.36
C ALA A 148 10.51 -19.01 -8.06
N ARG A 149 9.69 -19.75 -7.31
CA ARG A 149 9.75 -21.21 -7.20
C ARG A 149 8.54 -21.82 -7.88
#